data_AF-A0A2E6NMV9-F1
#
_entry.id   AF-A0A2E6NMV9-F1
#
_cell.length_a   1.000
_cell.length_b   1.000
_cell.length_c   1.000
_cell.angle_alpha   90.00
_cell.angle_beta   90.00
_cell.angle_gamma   90.00
#
_symmetry.space_group_name_H-M   'P 1'
#
loop_
_entity.id
_entity.type
_entity.pdbx_description
1 polymer ?
#
loop_
_entity_poly.entity_id
_entity_poly.type
_entity_poly.pdbx_seq_one_letter_code
_entity_poly.pdbx_strand_id
1 'polypeptide(L)'
;MSREEFTRLIGPYLDGELSEEERETVERYLAGSEEYRKLAAEAEELTRLAKNDRPPEISDERWREMLSEIRAGETNQPFSVVSSRPRWLAPLAGLAAILVIGLFILSSAPDSSQKPVAPKKDYAETTAEEPIRIKTLDEDDEEKERKPTDPRFDE
;
A
#
# COMPACT_ATOMS: atom_id res chain seq x y z
N MET A 1 -10.63 -18.15 2.66
CA MET A 1 -9.82 -18.09 1.44
C MET A 1 -10.46 -19.01 0.44
N SER A 2 -10.72 -18.51 -0.77
CA SER A 2 -11.19 -19.39 -1.84
C SER A 2 -10.03 -20.25 -2.35
N ARG A 3 -10.34 -21.32 -3.10
CA ARG A 3 -9.30 -22.17 -3.69
C ARG A 3 -8.42 -21.40 -4.67
N GLU A 4 -8.99 -20.50 -5.45
CA GLU A 4 -8.27 -19.63 -6.38
C GLU A 4 -7.32 -18.68 -5.64
N GLU A 5 -7.76 -18.11 -4.54
CA GLU A 5 -6.95 -17.24 -3.70
C GLU A 5 -5.77 -18.01 -3.07
N PHE A 6 -6.01 -19.23 -2.59
CA PHE A 6 -4.95 -20.12 -2.10
C PHE A 6 -3.94 -20.47 -3.20
N THR A 7 -4.44 -20.79 -4.40
CA THR A 7 -3.60 -21.14 -5.56
C THR A 7 -2.73 -19.97 -6.00
N ARG A 8 -3.21 -18.72 -5.84
CA ARG A 8 -2.41 -17.52 -6.09
C ARG A 8 -1.28 -17.34 -5.07
N LEU A 9 -1.51 -17.72 -3.82
CA LEU A 9 -0.57 -17.51 -2.72
C LEU A 9 0.43 -18.66 -2.56
N ILE A 10 0.11 -19.88 -3.02
CA ILE A 10 0.97 -21.04 -2.78
C ILE A 10 2.33 -20.95 -3.48
N GLY A 11 2.41 -20.35 -4.67
CA GLY A 11 3.69 -20.11 -5.36
C GLY A 11 4.62 -19.20 -4.54
N PRO A 12 4.22 -17.95 -4.28
CA PRO A 12 4.98 -17.03 -3.43
C PRO A 12 5.28 -17.58 -2.02
N TYR A 13 4.38 -18.40 -1.46
CA TYR A 13 4.63 -19.08 -0.18
C TYR A 13 5.82 -20.04 -0.28
N LEU A 14 5.87 -20.88 -1.32
CA LEU A 14 6.96 -21.82 -1.56
C LEU A 14 8.29 -21.12 -1.90
N ASP A 15 8.21 -19.94 -2.52
CA ASP A 15 9.38 -19.11 -2.84
C ASP A 15 9.83 -18.23 -1.65
N GLY A 16 9.04 -18.15 -0.57
CA GLY A 16 9.35 -17.36 0.62
C GLY A 16 9.14 -15.85 0.46
N GLU A 17 8.31 -15.45 -0.50
CA GLU A 17 8.07 -14.05 -0.87
C GLU A 17 6.86 -13.42 -0.16
N LEU A 18 6.07 -14.21 0.56
CA LEU A 18 4.90 -13.72 1.31
C LEU A 18 5.28 -12.91 2.55
N SER A 19 4.43 -11.95 2.92
CA SER A 19 4.53 -11.31 4.23
C SER A 19 4.20 -12.30 5.35
N GLU A 20 4.59 -11.98 6.59
CA GLU A 20 4.28 -12.83 7.76
C GLU A 20 2.77 -13.05 7.94
N GLU A 21 1.94 -12.03 7.71
CA GLU A 21 0.48 -12.14 7.84
C GLU A 21 -0.14 -13.06 6.76
N GLU A 22 0.34 -12.94 5.52
CA GLU A 22 -0.08 -13.79 4.41
C GLU A 22 0.38 -15.23 4.62
N ARG A 23 1.61 -15.41 5.09
CA ARG A 23 2.19 -16.70 5.44
C ARG A 23 1.39 -17.41 6.53
N GLU A 24 1.11 -16.73 7.64
CA GLU A 24 0.31 -17.30 8.74
C GLU A 24 -1.08 -17.71 8.24
N THR A 25 -1.65 -16.91 7.33
CA THR A 25 -2.93 -17.23 6.71
C THR A 25 -2.84 -18.52 5.91
N VAL A 26 -1.86 -18.68 5.01
CA VAL A 26 -1.66 -19.90 4.23
C VAL A 26 -1.42 -21.11 5.13
N GLU A 27 -0.58 -20.98 6.16
CA GLU A 27 -0.26 -22.05 7.11
C GLU A 27 -1.52 -22.53 7.87
N ARG A 28 -2.42 -21.62 8.23
CA ARG A 28 -3.71 -21.96 8.84
C ARG A 28 -4.57 -22.84 7.92
N TYR A 29 -4.60 -22.57 6.61
CA TYR A 29 -5.33 -23.39 5.64
C TYR A 29 -4.66 -24.75 5.40
N LEU A 30 -3.32 -24.79 5.38
CA LEU A 30 -2.55 -26.03 5.28
C LEU A 30 -2.75 -26.94 6.50
N ALA A 31 -2.83 -26.37 7.71
CA ALA A 31 -3.10 -27.12 8.92
C ALA A 31 -4.54 -27.68 8.93
N GLY A 32 -5.50 -26.87 8.46
CA GLY A 32 -6.94 -27.16 8.56
C GLY A 32 -7.54 -28.03 7.46
N SER A 33 -6.84 -28.27 6.35
CA SER A 33 -7.43 -29.01 5.21
C SER A 33 -6.42 -29.90 4.49
N GLU A 34 -6.79 -31.17 4.32
CA GLU A 34 -6.03 -32.12 3.50
C GLU A 34 -6.02 -31.74 2.02
N GLU A 35 -7.10 -31.15 1.50
CA GLU A 35 -7.17 -30.68 0.12
C GLU A 35 -6.11 -29.62 -0.18
N TYR A 36 -5.96 -28.63 0.73
CA TYR A 36 -4.95 -27.58 0.57
C TYR A 36 -3.53 -28.12 0.72
N ARG A 37 -3.30 -29.11 1.59
CA ARG A 37 -2.01 -29.81 1.65
C ARG A 37 -1.68 -30.54 0.37
N LYS A 38 -2.66 -31.19 -0.26
CA LYS A 38 -2.46 -31.88 -1.53
C LYS A 38 -2.11 -30.89 -2.65
N LEU A 39 -2.83 -29.77 -2.73
CA LEU A 39 -2.54 -28.70 -3.70
C LEU A 39 -1.14 -28.11 -3.50
N ALA A 40 -0.71 -27.91 -2.26
CA ALA A 40 0.64 -27.46 -1.96
C ALA A 40 1.71 -28.46 -2.40
N ALA A 41 1.49 -29.76 -2.15
CA ALA A 41 2.39 -30.81 -2.59
C ALA A 41 2.50 -30.89 -4.12
N GLU A 42 1.38 -30.74 -4.85
CA GLU A 42 1.37 -30.69 -6.31
C GLU A 42 2.17 -29.48 -6.83
N ALA A 43 2.00 -28.30 -6.22
CA ALA A 43 2.76 -27.10 -6.57
C ALA A 43 4.28 -27.28 -6.30
N GLU A 44 4.64 -27.87 -5.16
CA GLU A 44 6.03 -28.16 -4.82
C GLU A 44 6.69 -29.14 -5.81
N GLU A 45 5.96 -30.18 -6.24
CA GLU A 45 6.43 -31.13 -7.23
C GLU A 45 6.73 -30.46 -8.58
N LEU A 46 5.84 -29.55 -9.03
CA LEU A 46 6.05 -28.77 -10.25
C LEU A 46 7.28 -27.86 -10.14
N THR A 47 7.43 -27.15 -9.02
CA THR A 47 8.60 -26.32 -8.75
C THR A 47 9.89 -27.15 -8.75
N ARG A 48 9.86 -28.36 -8.17
CA ARG A 48 11.00 -29.27 -8.18
C ARG A 48 11.34 -29.72 -9.60
N LEU A 49 10.35 -30.04 -10.42
CA LEU A 49 10.55 -30.46 -11.80
C LEU A 49 11.16 -29.31 -12.63
N ALA A 50 10.65 -28.09 -12.47
CA ALA A 50 11.19 -26.90 -13.13
C ALA A 50 12.64 -26.61 -12.69
N LYS A 51 12.96 -26.75 -11.39
CA LYS A 51 14.32 -26.55 -10.87
C LYS A 51 15.33 -27.59 -11.38
N ASN A 52 14.85 -28.79 -11.69
CA ASN A 52 15.68 -29.88 -12.22
C ASN A 52 15.80 -29.85 -13.75
N ASP A 53 15.02 -29.01 -14.43
CA ASP A 53 15.12 -28.88 -15.88
C ASP A 53 16.45 -28.21 -16.26
N ARG A 54 17.09 -28.70 -17.32
CA ARG A 54 18.37 -28.16 -17.75
C ARG A 54 18.10 -26.83 -18.45
N PRO A 55 18.66 -25.70 -17.97
CA PRO A 55 18.51 -24.44 -18.67
C PRO A 55 19.06 -24.55 -20.10
N PRO A 56 18.47 -23.83 -21.07
CA PRO A 56 18.94 -23.85 -22.45
C PRO A 56 20.41 -23.41 -22.51
N GLU A 57 21.20 -24.06 -23.37
CA GLU A 57 22.59 -23.67 -23.59
C GLU A 57 22.63 -22.32 -24.31
N ILE A 58 23.33 -21.35 -23.74
CA ILE A 58 23.54 -20.02 -24.31
C ILE A 58 24.99 -19.94 -24.80
N SER A 59 25.22 -19.42 -26.01
CA SER A 59 26.57 -19.26 -26.55
C SER A 59 27.35 -18.14 -25.85
N ASP A 60 28.68 -18.25 -25.84
CA ASP A 60 29.57 -17.23 -25.26
C ASP A 60 29.45 -15.88 -25.96
N GLU A 61 29.20 -15.87 -27.29
CA GLU A 61 28.86 -14.64 -28.04
C GLU A 61 27.60 -13.98 -27.49
N ARG A 62 26.52 -14.74 -27.29
CA ARG A 62 25.24 -14.20 -26.79
C ARG A 62 25.36 -13.72 -25.35
N TRP A 63 26.13 -14.43 -24.53
CA TRP A 63 26.41 -14.01 -23.16
C TRP A 63 27.19 -12.68 -23.11
N ARG A 64 28.20 -12.52 -23.97
CA ARG A 64 28.96 -11.26 -24.09
C ARG A 64 28.12 -10.10 -24.58
N GLU A 65 27.27 -10.33 -25.57
CA GLU A 65 26.31 -9.33 -26.07
C GLU A 65 25.41 -8.83 -24.93
N MET A 66 24.75 -9.75 -24.22
CA MET A 66 23.85 -9.41 -23.11
C MET A 66 24.57 -8.65 -21.98
N LEU A 67 25.78 -9.07 -21.60
CA LEU A 67 26.57 -8.36 -20.58
C LEU A 67 27.02 -6.98 -21.04
N SER A 68 27.28 -6.79 -22.34
CA SER A 68 27.64 -5.49 -22.89
C SER A 68 26.46 -4.51 -22.86
N GLU A 69 25.24 -5.00 -23.14
CA GLU A 69 24.00 -4.22 -23.10
C GLU A 69 23.66 -3.75 -21.68
N ILE A 70 23.77 -4.65 -20.68
CA ILE A 70 23.58 -4.31 -19.27
C ILE A 70 24.59 -3.26 -18.82
N ARG A 71 25.86 -3.40 -19.21
CA ARG A 71 26.93 -2.44 -18.85
C ARG A 71 26.76 -1.09 -19.54
N ALA A 72 26.24 -1.08 -20.76
CA ALA A 72 25.94 0.14 -21.50
C ALA A 72 24.78 0.94 -20.88
N GLY A 73 23.99 0.33 -19.98
CA GLY A 73 22.85 0.99 -19.35
C GLY A 73 21.71 1.27 -20.34
N GLU A 74 21.72 0.63 -21.52
CA GLU A 74 20.70 0.79 -22.55
C GLU A 74 19.38 0.07 -22.19
N THR A 75 19.37 -0.73 -21.12
CA THR A 75 18.19 -1.44 -20.61
C THR A 75 17.19 -0.53 -19.88
N ASN A 76 17.12 0.76 -20.22
CA ASN A 76 16.01 1.65 -19.84
C ASN A 76 14.73 1.33 -20.63
N GLN A 77 14.51 0.08 -21.02
CA GLN A 77 13.19 -0.33 -21.46
C GLN A 77 12.33 -0.42 -20.19
N PRO A 78 11.37 0.49 -19.99
CA PRO A 78 10.41 0.29 -18.91
C PRO A 78 9.78 -1.07 -19.15
N PHE A 79 9.72 -1.90 -18.11
CA PHE A 79 8.90 -3.12 -18.10
C PHE A 79 7.48 -2.70 -18.46
N SER A 80 7.15 -2.73 -19.74
CA SER A 80 5.82 -2.39 -20.19
C SER A 80 4.97 -3.58 -19.79
N VAL A 81 4.26 -3.42 -18.68
CA VAL A 81 3.13 -4.29 -18.38
C VAL A 81 2.21 -4.15 -19.58
N VAL A 82 2.22 -5.15 -20.46
CA VAL A 82 1.28 -5.26 -21.58
C VAL A 82 -0.07 -5.54 -20.91
N SER A 83 -0.69 -4.49 -20.39
CA SER A 83 -2.08 -4.53 -20.00
C SER A 83 -2.86 -4.74 -21.30
N SER A 84 -3.22 -5.99 -21.55
CA SER A 84 -3.94 -6.45 -22.74
C SER A 84 -5.40 -5.98 -22.76
N ARG A 85 -5.70 -4.82 -22.15
CA ARG A 85 -7.01 -4.19 -22.19
C ARG A 85 -7.11 -3.34 -23.47
N PRO A 86 -8.04 -3.65 -24.39
CA PRO A 86 -8.17 -2.90 -25.63
C PRO A 86 -8.53 -1.44 -25.33
N ARG A 87 -7.61 -0.54 -25.70
CA ARG A 87 -7.70 0.93 -25.48
C ARG A 87 -8.90 1.59 -26.19
N TRP A 88 -9.64 0.84 -27.02
CA TRP A 88 -10.80 1.32 -27.76
C TRP A 88 -12.08 1.45 -26.92
N LEU A 89 -12.08 0.97 -25.67
CA LEU A 89 -13.20 1.13 -24.73
C LEU A 89 -13.14 2.44 -23.91
N ALA A 90 -12.03 3.18 -23.96
CA ALA A 90 -11.87 4.45 -23.25
C ALA A 90 -12.96 5.51 -23.51
N PRO A 91 -13.46 5.73 -24.75
CA PRO A 91 -14.51 6.73 -24.98
C PRO A 91 -15.86 6.36 -24.36
N LEU A 92 -16.18 5.06 -24.24
CA LEU A 92 -17.43 4.59 -23.63
C LEU A 92 -17.42 4.75 -22.10
N ALA A 93 -16.28 4.52 -21.45
CA ALA A 93 -16.15 4.72 -20.01
C ALA A 93 -16.30 6.20 -19.61
N GLY A 94 -15.79 7.14 -20.42
CA GLY A 94 -15.96 8.57 -20.19
C GLY A 94 -17.42 9.02 -20.23
N LEU A 95 -18.20 8.52 -21.19
CA LEU A 95 -19.64 8.82 -21.29
C LEU A 95 -20.45 8.28 -20.11
N ALA A 96 -20.13 7.07 -19.63
CA ALA A 96 -20.79 6.49 -18.47
C ALA A 96 -20.53 7.32 -17.19
N ALA A 97 -19.30 7.80 -16.99
CA ALA A 97 -18.97 8.66 -15.84
C ALA A 97 -19.72 10.00 -15.88
N ILE A 98 -19.83 10.62 -17.05
CA ILE A 98 -20.59 11.88 -17.22
C ILE A 98 -22.08 11.67 -16.96
N LEU A 99 -22.67 10.55 -17.40
CA LEU A 99 -24.06 10.22 -17.12
C LEU A 99 -24.32 10.01 -15.62
N VAL A 100 -23.44 9.32 -14.92
CA VAL A 100 -23.56 9.10 -13.46
C VAL A 100 -23.48 10.44 -12.71
N ILE A 101 -22.53 11.30 -13.07
CA ILE A 101 -22.38 12.64 -12.44
C ILE A 101 -23.60 13.52 -12.75
N GLY A 102 -24.06 13.55 -14.00
CA GLY A 102 -25.23 14.33 -14.40
C GLY A 102 -26.52 13.87 -13.71
N LEU A 103 -26.72 12.56 -13.61
CA LEU A 103 -27.87 12.00 -12.91
C LEU A 103 -27.83 12.33 -11.41
N PHE A 104 -26.65 12.26 -10.79
CA PHE A 104 -26.46 12.58 -9.37
C PHE A 104 -26.75 14.05 -9.05
N ILE A 105 -26.34 15.00 -9.89
CA ILE A 105 -26.64 16.43 -9.71
C ILE A 105 -28.14 16.67 -9.87
N LEU A 106 -28.79 16.04 -10.85
CA LEU A 106 -30.22 16.21 -11.09
C LEU A 106 -31.09 15.63 -9.96
N SER A 107 -30.68 14.50 -9.37
CA SER A 107 -31.37 13.91 -8.21
C SER A 107 -31.11 14.62 -6.89
N SER A 108 -30.02 15.41 -6.81
CA SER A 108 -29.61 16.11 -5.58
C SER A 108 -30.01 17.58 -5.58
N ALA A 109 -30.82 18.06 -6.54
CA ALA A 109 -31.34 19.42 -6.53
C ALA A 109 -32.23 19.61 -5.29
N PRO A 110 -31.83 20.44 -4.31
CA PRO A 110 -32.65 20.66 -3.13
C PRO A 110 -33.89 21.47 -3.50
N ASP A 111 -35.05 21.01 -3.04
CA ASP A 111 -36.30 21.78 -3.07
C ASP A 111 -36.06 23.14 -2.42
N SER A 112 -35.93 24.19 -3.23
CA SER A 112 -35.77 25.56 -2.78
C SER A 112 -37.11 26.09 -2.25
N SER A 113 -37.54 25.60 -1.10
CA SER A 113 -38.66 26.13 -0.34
C SER A 113 -38.33 26.12 1.15
N GLN A 114 -37.35 26.94 1.54
CA GLN A 114 -37.24 27.37 2.93
C GLN A 114 -36.94 28.87 2.99
N LYS A 115 -37.96 29.57 3.49
CA LYS A 115 -38.02 31.01 3.79
C LYS A 115 -36.88 31.40 4.75
N PRO A 116 -36.11 32.47 4.53
CA PRO A 116 -34.99 32.80 5.40
C PRO A 116 -35.49 33.27 6.77
N VAL A 117 -35.12 32.53 7.81
CA VAL A 117 -35.26 32.97 9.21
C VAL A 117 -34.15 33.98 9.49
N ALA A 118 -34.54 35.19 9.89
CA ALA A 118 -33.61 36.27 10.22
C ALA A 118 -32.71 35.88 11.41
N PRO A 119 -31.40 36.18 11.37
CA PRO A 119 -30.49 35.89 12.48
C PRO A 119 -30.79 36.79 13.68
N LYS A 120 -31.07 36.17 14.84
CA LYS A 120 -31.11 36.89 16.13
C LYS A 120 -29.71 37.37 16.48
N LYS A 121 -29.60 38.67 16.73
CA LYS A 121 -28.38 39.37 17.12
C LYS A 121 -28.38 39.53 18.64
N ASP A 122 -27.75 38.60 19.35
CA ASP A 122 -27.43 38.78 20.77
C ASP A 122 -26.05 39.43 20.86
N TYR A 123 -26.01 40.76 20.75
CA TYR A 123 -24.85 41.53 21.18
C TYR A 123 -25.00 41.81 22.67
N ALA A 124 -24.15 41.20 23.50
CA ALA A 124 -23.79 41.77 24.78
C ALA A 124 -22.57 42.67 24.55
N GLU A 125 -22.82 43.97 24.69
CA GLU A 125 -21.86 45.05 24.59
C GLU A 125 -20.88 45.03 25.78
N THR A 126 -19.72 45.62 25.56
CA THR A 126 -18.41 45.36 26.18
C THR A 126 -18.19 45.96 27.57
N THR A 127 -17.27 45.41 28.38
CA THR A 127 -16.50 46.19 29.36
C THR A 127 -15.03 45.79 29.30
N ALA A 128 -14.17 46.80 29.34
CA ALA A 128 -12.81 46.86 28.81
C ALA A 128 -11.72 46.14 29.62
N GLU A 129 -10.72 45.65 28.87
CA GLU A 129 -9.26 45.61 29.11
C GLU A 129 -8.68 45.26 30.49
N GLU A 130 -7.99 44.12 30.57
CA GLU A 130 -6.67 44.04 31.22
C GLU A 130 -5.68 43.31 30.28
N PRO A 131 -4.50 43.89 29.98
CA PRO A 131 -3.52 43.28 29.09
C PRO A 131 -2.78 42.11 29.77
N ILE A 132 -2.80 40.95 29.11
CA ILE A 132 -2.09 39.74 29.55
C ILE A 132 -0.57 40.01 29.54
N ARG A 133 0.03 40.03 30.73
CA ARG A 133 1.46 40.24 30.96
C ARG A 133 2.25 38.99 30.55
N ILE A 134 2.88 39.03 29.38
CA ILE A 134 3.82 37.99 28.92
C ILE A 134 5.11 38.15 29.72
N LYS A 135 5.47 37.17 30.56
CA LYS A 135 6.80 37.12 31.20
C LYS A 135 7.79 36.50 30.22
N THR A 136 8.63 37.34 29.61
CA THR A 136 9.88 36.91 28.99
C THR A 136 10.99 36.84 30.04
N LEU A 137 11.83 35.81 29.89
CA LEU A 137 13.13 35.50 30.51
C LEU A 137 13.78 36.56 31.43
N ASP A 138 14.27 36.11 32.59
CA ASP A 138 15.54 36.57 33.15
C ASP A 138 16.34 35.32 33.59
N GLU A 139 17.64 35.39 33.32
CA GLU A 139 18.69 34.39 33.50
C GLU A 139 19.11 34.22 34.97
N ASP A 140 19.93 33.17 35.18
CA ASP A 140 20.80 32.88 36.35
C ASP A 140 20.19 32.09 37.52
N ASP A 141 20.48 30.78 37.55
CA ASP A 141 21.25 30.17 38.64
C ASP A 141 21.63 28.69 38.35
N GLU A 142 22.93 28.52 38.12
CA GLU A 142 23.83 27.46 38.61
C GLU A 142 23.55 25.96 38.36
N GLU A 143 24.49 25.40 37.59
CA GLU A 143 25.01 24.03 37.59
C GLU A 143 24.65 23.14 38.80
N LYS A 144 23.93 22.03 38.55
CA LYS A 144 24.22 20.74 39.22
C LYS A 144 24.07 19.59 38.24
N GLU A 145 25.20 19.08 37.78
CA GLU A 145 25.33 17.71 37.25
C GLU A 145 24.70 16.71 38.25
N ARG A 146 23.71 15.93 37.80
CA ARG A 146 23.41 14.61 38.37
C ARG A 146 23.10 13.63 37.24
N LYS A 147 23.97 12.63 37.15
CA LYS A 147 23.99 11.52 36.19
C LYS A 147 22.63 10.81 36.05
N PRO A 148 22.33 10.21 34.89
CA PRO A 148 21.24 9.23 34.80
C PRO A 148 21.62 7.98 35.61
N THR A 149 20.77 7.63 36.58
CA THR A 149 20.83 6.35 37.28
C THR A 149 20.25 5.28 36.35
N ASP A 150 21.11 4.49 35.71
CA ASP A 150 20.74 3.26 35.00
C ASP A 150 20.80 2.08 35.99
N PRO A 151 19.69 1.35 36.26
CA PRO A 151 19.67 0.28 37.24
C PRO A 151 20.01 -1.10 36.64
N ARG A 152 20.91 -1.18 35.65
CA ARG A 152 21.15 -2.43 34.89
C ARG A 152 22.43 -3.19 35.20
N PHE A 153 23.14 -2.84 36.27
CA PHE A 153 24.29 -3.61 36.74
C PHE A 153 24.26 -3.74 38.26
N ASP A 154 23.43 -4.67 38.75
CA ASP A 154 23.66 -5.40 39.99
C ASP A 154 23.58 -6.90 39.66
N GLU A 155 24.58 -7.63 40.15
CA GLU A 155 24.93 -9.07 40.00
C GLU A 155 25.79 -9.54 38.82
#